data_AF-A0A6U6BV17-F1
#
_entry.id   AF-A0A6U6BV17-F1
#
_cell.length_a   1.000
_cell.length_b   1.000
_cell.length_c   1.000
_cell.angle_alpha   90.00
_cell.angle_beta   90.00
_cell.angle_gamma   90.00
#
_symmetry.space_group_name_H-M   'P 1'
#
loop_
_entity.id
_entity.type
_entity.pdbx_description
1 polymer ?
#
loop_
_entity_poly.entity_id
_entity_poly.type
_entity_poly.pdbx_seq_one_letter_code
_entity_poly.pdbx_strand_id
1 'polypeptide(L)'
;MLSIHRRALWSLLPVARSSAPAVLSATSRLAGSRLQRFEAAATARQVSVYTRTGDKGKSSLYNGERRRKDDKIFHALGDIDELNSAVGIGKEMIIKEKVEDDILLARLEDIQ
;
A
#
# COMPACT_ATOMS: atom_id res chain seq x y z
N MET A 1 37.14 7.16 -30.63
CA MET A 1 36.53 6.56 -31.86
C MET A 1 36.47 5.06 -31.59
N LEU A 2 35.36 4.35 -31.41
CA LEU A 2 33.96 4.49 -31.81
C LEU A 2 33.00 4.30 -30.61
N SER A 3 31.83 4.91 -30.74
CA SER A 3 30.64 4.76 -29.91
C SER A 3 29.69 3.71 -30.54
N ILE A 4 28.60 3.39 -29.82
CA ILE A 4 27.26 2.99 -30.33
C ILE A 4 26.79 1.53 -30.10
N HIS A 5 25.98 1.42 -29.04
CA HIS A 5 24.61 0.89 -28.95
C HIS A 5 24.23 -0.46 -29.59
N ARG A 6 23.74 -1.37 -28.75
CA ARG A 6 22.82 -2.44 -29.15
C ARG A 6 21.38 -1.93 -29.09
N ARG A 7 20.83 -1.54 -30.25
CA ARG A 7 19.38 -1.46 -30.50
C ARG A 7 19.00 -2.61 -31.44
N ALA A 8 18.30 -3.62 -30.93
CA ALA A 8 17.59 -4.61 -31.76
C ALA A 8 16.12 -4.15 -31.82
N LEU A 9 15.65 -3.59 -32.94
CA LEU A 9 15.06 -4.30 -34.07
C LEU A 9 13.87 -5.18 -33.68
N TRP A 10 12.80 -4.55 -33.20
CA TRP A 10 11.44 -5.04 -33.39
C TRP A 10 10.83 -4.36 -34.61
N SER A 11 11.14 -4.90 -35.78
CA SER A 11 10.42 -4.62 -37.02
C SER A 11 10.11 -5.94 -37.69
N LEU A 12 8.88 -6.04 -38.22
CA LEU A 12 8.35 -7.08 -39.11
C LEU A 12 7.45 -8.12 -38.43
N LEU A 13 6.21 -7.72 -38.09
CA LEU A 13 5.05 -8.59 -38.35
C LEU A 13 3.87 -7.73 -38.85
N PRO A 14 3.12 -8.17 -39.87
CA PRO A 14 2.20 -7.32 -40.62
C PRO A 14 0.79 -7.27 -40.03
N VAL A 15 0.20 -6.07 -40.10
CA VAL A 15 -1.23 -5.79 -39.92
C VAL A 15 -2.04 -6.51 -41.00
N ALA A 16 -2.99 -7.35 -40.59
CA ALA A 16 -4.06 -7.85 -41.45
C ALA A 16 -5.42 -7.41 -40.89
N ARG A 17 -6.11 -6.56 -41.66
CA ARG A 17 -7.51 -6.17 -41.48
C ARG A 17 -8.41 -7.25 -42.10
N SER A 18 -9.47 -7.65 -41.42
CA SER A 18 -10.68 -8.26 -42.01
C SER A 18 -11.88 -7.89 -41.13
N SER A 19 -12.66 -6.90 -41.58
CA SER A 19 -13.96 -7.06 -42.26
C SER A 19 -15.07 -7.59 -41.34
N ALA A 20 -15.89 -6.67 -40.84
CA ALA A 20 -17.14 -6.95 -40.13
C ALA A 20 -18.23 -7.47 -41.10
N PRO A 21 -19.20 -8.23 -40.58
CA PRO A 21 -20.56 -8.24 -41.11
C PRO A 21 -21.58 -7.72 -40.07
N ALA A 22 -22.72 -7.35 -40.63
CA ALA A 22 -23.75 -6.50 -40.06
C ALA A 22 -24.86 -7.27 -39.32
N VAL A 23 -25.44 -6.59 -38.30
CA VAL A 23 -26.89 -6.47 -38.02
C VAL A 23 -27.67 -7.65 -37.37
N LEU A 24 -28.10 -7.34 -36.13
CA LEU A 24 -29.35 -7.64 -35.39
C LEU A 24 -29.94 -9.07 -35.33
N SER A 25 -30.16 -9.56 -34.10
CA SER A 25 -31.54 -9.75 -33.58
C SER A 25 -31.55 -9.94 -32.06
N ALA A 26 -32.71 -9.66 -31.47
CA ALA A 26 -32.97 -9.47 -30.06
C ALA A 26 -32.96 -10.77 -29.24
N THR A 27 -32.50 -10.67 -27.99
CA THR A 27 -32.84 -11.41 -26.74
C THR A 27 -31.56 -11.41 -25.89
N SER A 28 -31.49 -10.96 -24.64
CA SER A 28 -32.46 -10.86 -23.58
C SER A 28 -32.10 -9.65 -22.70
N ARG A 29 -33.05 -8.72 -22.57
CA ARG A 29 -33.03 -7.71 -21.51
C ARG A 29 -33.43 -8.42 -20.21
N LEU A 30 -32.54 -9.17 -19.54
CA LEU A 30 -32.73 -9.55 -18.13
C LEU A 30 -31.51 -10.21 -17.47
N ALA A 31 -30.29 -9.69 -17.65
CA ALA A 31 -29.11 -10.20 -16.94
C ALA A 31 -28.18 -9.10 -16.36
N GLY A 32 -28.65 -7.86 -16.28
CA GLY A 32 -27.79 -6.71 -15.93
C GLY A 32 -27.77 -6.26 -14.48
N SER A 33 -28.74 -6.64 -13.63
CA SER A 33 -28.96 -5.95 -12.34
C SER A 33 -28.45 -6.67 -11.09
N ARG A 34 -27.96 -7.92 -11.23
CA ARG A 34 -27.43 -8.69 -10.09
C ARG A 34 -25.90 -8.58 -9.99
N LEU A 35 -25.20 -8.49 -11.11
CA LEU A 35 -23.74 -8.30 -11.11
C LEU A 35 -23.32 -6.86 -10.77
N GLN A 36 -24.10 -5.86 -11.16
CA GLN A 36 -23.85 -4.45 -10.79
C GLN A 36 -23.98 -4.17 -9.28
N ARG A 37 -24.74 -4.98 -8.53
CA ARG A 37 -24.93 -4.79 -7.08
C ARG A 37 -23.77 -5.28 -6.22
N PHE A 38 -22.92 -6.18 -6.75
CA PHE A 38 -21.76 -6.68 -6.01
C PHE A 38 -20.51 -5.80 -6.22
N GLU A 39 -20.39 -5.11 -7.35
CA GLU A 39 -19.32 -4.13 -7.59
C GLU A 39 -19.42 -2.89 -6.69
N ALA A 40 -20.64 -2.44 -6.39
CA ALA A 40 -20.86 -1.25 -5.55
C ALA A 40 -20.52 -1.45 -4.06
N ALA A 41 -20.41 -2.70 -3.59
CA ALA A 41 -20.18 -3.02 -2.18
C ALA A 41 -18.70 -3.19 -1.80
N ALA A 42 -17.80 -3.24 -2.79
CA ALA A 42 -16.37 -3.50 -2.59
C ALA A 42 -15.49 -2.24 -2.68
N THR A 43 -16.09 -1.05 -2.61
CA THR A 43 -15.29 0.16 -2.34
C THR A 43 -14.85 0.08 -0.88
N ALA A 44 -13.61 -0.39 -0.67
CA ALA A 44 -12.95 -0.34 0.63
C ALA A 44 -13.17 1.07 1.21
N ARG A 45 -13.90 1.15 2.34
CA ARG A 45 -14.06 2.42 3.06
C ARG A 45 -12.66 2.95 3.30
N GLN A 46 -12.31 4.09 2.69
CA GLN A 46 -11.11 4.81 3.04
C GLN A 46 -11.24 5.20 4.51
N VAL A 47 -10.60 4.44 5.38
CA VAL A 47 -10.49 4.78 6.80
C VAL A 47 -9.55 5.96 6.86
N SER A 48 -10.08 7.11 7.28
CA SER A 48 -9.26 8.28 7.54
C SER A 48 -8.31 7.98 8.70
N VAL A 49 -7.02 8.22 8.48
CA VAL A 49 -6.00 8.15 9.54
C VAL A 49 -6.27 9.20 10.62
N TYR A 50 -6.89 10.34 10.26
CA TYR A 50 -7.26 11.39 11.21
C TYR A 50 -8.71 11.25 11.68
N THR A 51 -8.91 11.24 12.99
CA THR A 51 -10.26 11.20 13.61
C THR A 51 -10.62 12.48 14.35
N ARG A 52 -9.64 13.37 14.62
CA ARG A 52 -9.78 14.60 15.41
C ARG A 52 -10.20 14.40 16.87
N THR A 53 -10.31 13.16 17.35
CA THR A 53 -10.67 12.86 18.75
C THR A 53 -9.59 13.29 19.75
N GLY A 54 -8.37 13.52 19.26
CA GLY A 54 -7.21 13.93 20.04
C GLY A 54 -7.04 15.44 20.24
N ASP A 55 -7.83 16.27 19.57
CA ASP A 55 -7.59 17.72 19.45
C ASP A 55 -7.76 18.46 20.78
N LYS A 56 -8.54 17.90 21.71
CA LYS A 56 -8.71 18.42 23.08
C LYS A 56 -7.60 17.99 24.05
N GLY A 57 -6.47 17.47 23.53
CA GLY A 57 -5.32 17.07 24.33
C GLY A 57 -5.48 15.76 25.11
N LYS A 58 -6.47 14.92 24.76
CA LYS A 58 -6.69 13.59 25.35
C LYS A 58 -6.63 12.49 24.31
N SER A 59 -6.15 11.31 24.68
CA SER A 59 -6.15 10.11 23.84
C SER A 59 -6.67 8.90 24.62
N SER A 60 -7.06 7.85 23.90
CA SER A 60 -7.53 6.59 24.51
C SER A 60 -6.37 5.60 24.63
N LEU A 61 -6.31 4.90 25.77
CA LEU A 61 -5.52 3.68 25.94
C LEU A 61 -6.21 2.49 25.26
N TYR A 62 -5.50 1.36 25.14
CA TYR A 62 -6.02 0.14 24.51
C TYR A 62 -7.29 -0.40 25.20
N ASN A 63 -7.43 -0.16 26.51
CA ASN A 63 -8.59 -0.55 27.31
C ASN A 63 -9.78 0.43 27.17
N GLY A 64 -9.67 1.47 26.32
CA GLY A 64 -10.68 2.49 26.10
C GLY A 64 -10.63 3.68 27.06
N GLU A 65 -9.82 3.64 28.11
CA GLU A 65 -9.66 4.73 29.08
C GLU A 65 -9.07 5.98 28.39
N ARG A 66 -9.64 7.17 28.63
CA ARG A 66 -9.15 8.43 28.05
C ARG A 66 -8.33 9.25 29.04
N ARG A 67 -7.04 9.42 28.73
CA ARG A 67 -6.12 10.25 29.53
C ARG A 67 -5.58 11.43 28.74
N ARG A 68 -4.99 12.40 29.44
CA ARG A 68 -4.33 13.55 28.81
C ARG A 68 -3.04 13.07 28.12
N LYS A 69 -2.66 13.69 27.00
CA LYS A 69 -1.47 13.30 26.23
C LYS A 69 -0.14 13.49 26.98
N ASP A 70 -0.13 14.31 28.03
CA ASP A 70 1.01 14.52 28.93
C ASP A 70 1.05 13.54 30.11
N ASP A 71 0.17 12.54 30.14
CA ASP A 71 0.27 11.43 31.08
C ASP A 71 1.55 10.60 30.78
N LYS A 72 2.23 10.15 31.84
CA LYS A 72 3.47 9.36 31.75
C LYS A 72 3.33 8.11 30.88
N ILE A 73 2.14 7.51 30.81
CA ILE A 73 1.89 6.34 29.96
C ILE A 73 2.07 6.72 28.48
N PHE A 74 1.53 7.86 28.05
CA PHE A 74 1.69 8.28 26.65
C PHE A 74 3.11 8.73 26.33
N HIS A 75 3.84 9.29 27.30
CA HIS A 75 5.27 9.54 27.14
C HIS A 75 6.04 8.23 26.91
N ALA A 76 5.86 7.23 27.77
CA ALA A 76 6.53 5.94 27.60
C ALA A 76 6.15 5.24 26.29
N LEU A 77 4.87 5.30 25.88
CA LEU A 77 4.44 4.76 24.60
C LEU A 77 5.05 5.53 23.41
N GLY A 78 5.17 6.85 23.52
CA GLY A 78 5.83 7.69 22.52
C GLY A 78 7.31 7.37 22.38
N ASP A 79 8.03 7.22 23.49
CA ASP A 79 9.46 6.86 23.48
C ASP A 79 9.69 5.49 22.80
N ILE A 80 8.78 4.54 23.02
CA ILE A 80 8.81 3.22 22.36
C ILE A 80 8.56 3.35 20.85
N ASP A 81 7.60 4.18 20.43
CA ASP A 81 7.29 4.41 19.02
C ASP A 81 8.44 5.12 18.27
N GLU A 82 9.09 6.08 18.93
CA GLU A 82 10.29 6.76 18.42
C GLU A 82 11.47 5.78 18.30
N LEU A 83 11.70 4.93 19.31
CA LEU A 83 12.72 3.88 19.25
C LEU A 83 12.43 2.90 18.11
N ASN A 84 11.18 2.46 17.95
CA ASN A 84 10.80 1.53 16.89
C ASN A 84 11.05 2.15 15.51
N SER A 85 10.73 3.43 15.34
CA SER A 85 11.04 4.18 14.12
C SER A 85 12.55 4.23 13.82
N ALA A 86 13.38 4.43 14.86
CA ALA A 86 14.84 4.44 14.72
C ALA A 86 15.42 3.06 14.32
N VAL A 87 14.88 1.97 14.89
CA VAL A 87 15.24 0.59 14.50
C VAL A 87 14.92 0.35 13.02
N GLY A 88 13.74 0.78 12.55
CA GLY A 88 13.35 0.68 11.15
C GLY A 88 14.28 1.44 10.20
N ILE A 89 14.75 2.63 10.61
CA ILE A 89 15.78 3.38 9.86
C ILE A 89 17.08 2.59 9.78
N GLY A 90 17.54 2.01 10.90
CA GLY A 90 18.76 1.19 10.93
C GLY A 90 18.67 0.00 9.97
N LYS A 91 17.52 -0.69 9.94
CA LYS A 91 17.24 -1.78 9.00
C LYS A 91 17.31 -1.31 7.54
N GLU A 92 16.69 -0.18 7.20
CA GLU A 92 16.72 0.38 5.84
C GLU A 92 18.15 0.73 5.39
N MET A 93 19.00 1.22 6.30
CA MET A 93 20.41 1.52 5.99
C MET A 93 21.18 0.26 5.58
N ILE A 94 21.01 -0.84 6.32
CA ILE A 94 21.66 -2.14 6.02
C ILE A 94 21.25 -2.65 4.63
N ILE A 95 19.95 -2.58 4.33
CA ILE A 95 19.39 -2.97 3.01
C ILE A 95 20.00 -2.12 1.89
N LYS A 96 20.06 -0.79 2.09
CA LYS A 96 20.57 0.15 1.09
C LYS A 96 22.06 -0.03 0.82
N GLU A 97 22.85 -0.29 1.86
CA GLU A 97 24.30 -0.52 1.75
C GLU A 97 24.65 -1.92 1.27
N LYS A 98 23.65 -2.81 1.11
CA LYS A 98 23.82 -4.22 0.71
C LYS A 98 24.79 -4.96 1.63
N VAL A 99 24.69 -4.70 2.93
CA VAL A 99 25.43 -5.44 3.93
C VAL A 99 24.80 -6.82 4.04
N GLU A 100 25.58 -7.86 3.74
CA GLU A 100 25.17 -9.26 3.83
C GLU A 100 25.25 -9.73 5.29
N ASP A 101 24.35 -9.22 6.15
CA ASP A 101 24.19 -9.64 7.54
C ASP A 101 22.73 -9.99 7.83
N ASP A 102 22.33 -11.16 7.35
CA ASP A 102 20.98 -11.70 7.51
C ASP A 102 20.60 -11.90 8.98
N ILE A 103 21.60 -12.17 9.85
CA ILE A 103 21.36 -12.34 11.28
C ILE A 103 20.95 -11.00 11.88
N LEU A 104 21.69 -9.92 11.58
CA LEU A 104 21.35 -8.59 12.06
C LEU A 104 19.99 -8.13 11.54
N LEU A 105 19.68 -8.35 10.26
CA LEU A 105 18.36 -8.02 9.70
C LEU A 105 17.23 -8.76 10.41
N ALA A 106 17.38 -10.06 10.67
CA ALA A 106 16.40 -10.84 11.42
C ALA A 106 16.24 -10.33 12.85
N ARG A 107 17.35 -9.96 13.52
CA ARG A 107 17.31 -9.43 14.89
C ARG A 107 16.63 -8.07 14.97
N LEU A 108 16.84 -7.19 14.00
CA LEU A 108 16.16 -5.90 13.97
C LEU A 108 14.66 -6.09 13.73
N GLU A 109 14.26 -7.04 12.88
CA GLU A 109 12.84 -7.38 12.69
C GLU A 109 12.20 -7.94 13.96
N ASP A 110 12.89 -8.83 14.69
CA ASP A 110 12.39 -9.39 15.95
C ASP A 110 12.15 -8.33 17.05
N ILE A 111 12.80 -7.16 16.95
CA ILE A 111 12.71 -6.08 17.94
C ILE A 111 11.52 -5.14 17.67
N GLN A 112 11.06 -5.02 16.41
CA GLN A 112 10.00 -4.08 16.00
C GLN A 112 8.59 -4.60 16.26
#